data_AF-A0A8H9WBK0-F1
#
_entry.id   AF-A0A8H9WBK0-F1
#
_cell.length_a   1.000
_cell.length_b   1.000
_cell.length_c   1.000
_cell.angle_alpha   90.00
_cell.angle_beta   90.00
_cell.angle_gamma   90.00
#
_symmetry.space_group_name_H-M   'P 1'
#
loop_
_entity.id
_entity.type
_entity.pdbx_description
1 polymer ?
#
loop_
_entity_poly.entity_id
_entity_poly.type
_entity_poly.pdbx_seq_one_letter_code
_entity_poly.pdbx_strand_id
1 'polypeptide(L)'
;MKQYLLILVILFSSAIYSQDLDLNVEKDEMVLEVKGMVCAMCAFGIQEGLSELSFLNNKKFKADGIEVDLDTQMIYIPIDLSKTIDELEAIKIVKDAGYDTVSIYTNFDGKSIKKKAAPKLVG
;
A
#
# COMPACT_ATOMS: atom_id res chain seq x y z
N MET A 1 -0.45 32.96 -37.74
CA MET A 1 -1.55 32.61 -36.81
C MET A 1 -1.80 31.11 -36.64
N LYS A 2 -1.56 30.25 -37.65
CA LYS A 2 -1.88 28.81 -37.58
C LYS A 2 -0.88 27.97 -36.75
N GLN A 3 0.34 28.46 -36.53
CA GLN A 3 1.42 27.71 -35.85
C GLN A 3 1.41 27.86 -34.31
N TYR A 4 0.86 28.95 -33.78
CA TYR A 4 0.71 29.15 -32.33
C TYR A 4 -0.44 28.33 -31.73
N LEU A 5 -1.42 27.94 -32.55
CA LEU A 5 -2.54 27.09 -32.14
C LEU A 5 -2.10 25.65 -31.81
N LEU A 6 -1.04 25.16 -32.46
CA LEU A 6 -0.51 23.81 -32.26
C LEU A 6 0.32 23.69 -30.97
N ILE A 7 0.97 24.77 -30.53
CA ILE A 7 1.83 24.78 -29.34
C ILE A 7 0.98 24.80 -28.05
N LEU A 8 -0.21 25.42 -28.08
CA LEU A 8 -1.11 25.50 -26.93
C LEU A 8 -1.72 24.13 -26.55
N VAL A 9 -1.89 23.23 -27.53
CA VAL A 9 -2.44 21.88 -27.32
C VAL A 9 -1.43 20.96 -26.65
N ILE A 10 -0.13 21.11 -26.92
CA ILE A 10 0.93 20.27 -26.35
C ILE A 10 1.13 20.57 -24.86
N LEU A 11 0.95 21.82 -24.43
CA LEU A 11 1.11 22.24 -23.03
C LEU A 11 -0.05 21.84 -22.11
N PHE A 12 -1.21 21.46 -22.65
CA PHE A 12 -2.35 20.99 -21.86
C PHE A 12 -2.29 19.49 -21.53
N SER A 13 -1.56 18.69 -22.32
CA SER A 13 -1.49 17.24 -22.17
C SER A 13 -0.72 16.76 -20.93
N SER A 14 0.16 17.57 -20.34
CA SER A 14 0.94 17.16 -19.17
C SER A 14 0.22 17.39 -17.83
N ALA A 15 -0.93 18.05 -17.83
CA ALA A 15 -1.66 18.38 -16.60
C ALA A 15 -2.64 17.27 -16.15
N ILE A 16 -2.84 16.21 -16.94
CA ILE A 16 -3.84 15.18 -16.67
C ILE A 16 -3.20 13.79 -16.75
N TYR A 17 -2.31 13.52 -15.80
CA TYR A 17 -2.00 12.15 -15.37
C TYR A 17 -2.10 12.08 -13.85
N SER A 18 -3.20 12.59 -13.28
CA SER A 18 -3.65 12.10 -11.98
C SER A 18 -4.33 10.76 -12.27
N GLN A 19 -3.55 9.69 -12.26
CA GLN A 19 -4.12 8.35 -12.15
C GLN A 19 -4.67 8.28 -10.73
N ASP A 20 -5.96 8.55 -10.56
CA ASP A 20 -6.68 8.19 -9.34
C ASP A 20 -6.60 6.67 -9.25
N LEU A 21 -5.58 6.19 -8.55
CA LEU A 21 -5.43 4.79 -8.19
C LEU A 21 -6.71 4.43 -7.42
N ASP A 22 -7.49 3.48 -7.95
CA ASP A 22 -8.72 3.00 -7.32
C ASP A 22 -8.37 2.18 -6.07
N LEU A 23 -7.92 2.88 -5.03
CA LEU A 23 -7.50 2.30 -3.76
C LEU A 23 -8.74 1.89 -2.97
N ASN A 24 -9.05 0.60 -3.02
CA ASN A 24 -10.14 0.01 -2.26
C ASN A 24 -9.62 -0.58 -0.94
N VAL A 25 -9.63 0.22 0.13
CA VAL A 25 -9.31 -0.26 1.49
C VAL A 25 -10.60 -0.64 2.20
N GLU A 26 -10.86 -1.94 2.36
CA GLU A 26 -12.08 -2.40 3.00
C GLU A 26 -12.08 -2.18 4.53
N LYS A 27 -13.22 -2.44 5.16
CA LYS A 27 -13.35 -2.36 6.62
C LYS A 27 -12.39 -3.33 7.32
N ASP A 28 -11.84 -2.88 8.45
CA ASP A 28 -10.89 -3.60 9.31
C ASP A 28 -9.58 -3.93 8.58
N GLU A 29 -9.14 -3.03 7.70
CA GLU A 29 -7.97 -3.28 6.84
C GLU A 29 -6.92 -2.18 6.96
N MET A 30 -5.67 -2.59 6.83
CA MET A 30 -4.50 -1.75 6.68
C MET A 30 -3.84 -2.07 5.34
N VAL A 31 -3.46 -1.04 4.59
CA VAL A 31 -2.74 -1.19 3.32
C VAL A 31 -1.42 -0.45 3.37
N LEU A 32 -0.35 -1.14 2.98
CA LEU A 32 0.99 -0.58 2.87
C LEU A 32 1.32 -0.30 1.41
N GLU A 33 1.72 0.94 1.11
CA GLU A 33 2.31 1.30 -0.18
C GLU A 33 3.82 1.08 -0.08
N VAL A 34 4.35 0.13 -0.85
CA VAL A 34 5.75 -0.33 -0.75
C VAL A 34 6.50 -0.04 -2.04
N LYS A 35 7.50 0.84 -1.97
CA LYS A 35 8.23 1.24 -3.18
C LYS A 35 9.21 0.15 -3.63
N GLY A 36 9.16 -0.19 -4.91
CA GLY A 36 10.11 -1.12 -5.56
C GLY A 36 9.66 -2.57 -5.55
N MET A 37 8.48 -2.87 -5.01
CA MET A 37 7.88 -4.21 -4.98
C MET A 37 7.29 -4.57 -6.36
N VAL A 38 8.16 -4.92 -7.32
CA VAL A 38 7.74 -5.24 -8.71
C VAL A 38 7.99 -6.70 -9.12
N CYS A 39 8.52 -7.52 -8.20
CA CYS A 39 8.86 -8.91 -8.45
C CYS A 39 8.08 -9.82 -7.50
N ALA A 40 7.27 -10.73 -8.04
CA ALA A 40 6.44 -11.64 -7.25
C ALA A 40 7.24 -12.51 -6.27
N MET A 41 8.41 -13.01 -6.70
CA MET A 41 9.29 -13.80 -5.83
C MET A 41 9.84 -12.99 -4.66
N CYS A 42 10.12 -11.70 -4.86
CA CYS A 42 10.63 -10.85 -3.78
C CYS A 42 9.51 -10.42 -2.82
N ALA A 43 8.30 -10.20 -3.34
CA ALA A 43 7.14 -9.86 -2.54
C ALA A 43 6.67 -11.03 -1.65
N PHE A 44 6.90 -12.27 -2.07
CA PHE A 44 6.61 -13.46 -1.26
C PHE A 44 7.26 -13.42 0.13
N GLY A 45 8.52 -12.97 0.24
CA GLY A 45 9.19 -12.84 1.54
C GLY A 45 8.53 -11.82 2.47
N ILE A 46 7.98 -10.73 1.89
CA ILE A 46 7.21 -9.74 2.65
C ILE A 46 5.88 -10.34 3.11
N GLN A 47 5.19 -11.05 2.20
CA GLN A 47 3.91 -11.70 2.48
C GLN A 47 4.04 -12.70 3.63
N GLU A 48 5.04 -13.58 3.59
CA GLU A 48 5.31 -14.55 4.67
C GLU A 48 5.56 -13.83 6.00
N GLY A 49 6.43 -12.82 6.05
CA GLY A 49 6.71 -12.08 7.28
C GLY A 49 5.47 -11.37 7.84
N LEU A 50 4.64 -10.76 6.97
CA LEU A 50 3.42 -10.08 7.40
C LEU A 50 2.32 -11.05 7.84
N SER A 51 2.35 -12.30 7.37
CA SER A 51 1.41 -13.35 7.80
C SER A 51 1.56 -13.72 9.28
N GLU A 52 2.70 -13.40 9.89
CA GLU A 52 3.02 -13.67 11.29
C GLU A 52 2.61 -12.53 12.24
N LEU A 53 2.09 -11.42 11.71
CA LEU A 53 1.69 -10.26 12.52
C LEU A 53 0.70 -10.67 13.62
N SER A 54 1.01 -10.28 14.85
CA SER A 54 0.21 -10.66 16.02
C SER A 54 -1.25 -10.22 15.91
N PHE A 55 -1.50 -9.09 15.24
CA PHE A 55 -2.81 -8.46 15.03
C PHE A 55 -3.49 -8.82 13.71
N LEU A 56 -2.98 -9.81 12.97
CA LEU A 56 -3.57 -10.26 11.72
C LEU A 56 -4.93 -10.96 11.95
N ASN A 57 -5.88 -10.70 11.05
CA ASN A 57 -7.13 -11.44 10.95
C ASN A 57 -7.05 -12.47 9.80
N ASN A 58 -6.50 -13.63 10.11
CA ASN A 58 -6.22 -14.72 9.16
C ASN A 58 -7.49 -15.36 8.55
N LYS A 59 -8.69 -14.90 8.94
CA LYS A 59 -9.96 -15.43 8.44
C LYS A 59 -10.44 -14.74 7.16
N LYS A 60 -9.85 -13.60 6.78
CA LYS A 60 -10.33 -12.77 5.66
C LYS A 60 -9.85 -13.27 4.29
N PHE A 61 -8.56 -13.60 4.14
CA PHE A 61 -7.97 -14.13 2.90
C PHE A 61 -7.66 -15.62 3.00
N LYS A 62 -7.72 -16.37 1.89
CA LYS A 62 -7.36 -17.81 1.84
C LYS A 62 -5.88 -17.95 1.49
N ALA A 63 -5.15 -18.84 2.17
CA ALA A 63 -3.68 -19.01 2.19
C ALA A 63 -3.04 -18.34 3.42
N ASP A 64 -2.62 -17.07 3.33
CA ASP A 64 -1.68 -16.50 4.33
C ASP A 64 -2.22 -15.23 5.01
N GLY A 65 -3.48 -14.89 4.73
CA GLY A 65 -4.12 -13.71 5.32
C GLY A 65 -3.60 -12.37 4.79
N ILE A 66 -2.76 -12.34 3.75
CA ILE A 66 -2.18 -11.12 3.15
C ILE A 66 -2.40 -11.17 1.64
N GLU A 67 -2.83 -10.05 1.05
CA GLU A 67 -2.98 -9.91 -0.40
C GLU A 67 -1.96 -8.88 -0.92
N VAL A 68 -1.27 -9.21 -2.02
CA VAL A 68 -0.23 -8.36 -2.60
C VAL A 68 -0.57 -8.02 -4.04
N ASP A 69 -0.66 -6.72 -4.33
CA ASP A 69 -0.81 -6.20 -5.67
C ASP A 69 0.50 -5.55 -6.13
N LEU A 70 1.18 -6.21 -7.08
CA LEU A 70 2.44 -5.76 -7.64
C LEU A 70 2.28 -4.61 -8.63
N ASP A 71 1.12 -4.50 -9.29
CA ASP A 71 0.87 -3.46 -10.28
C ASP A 71 0.70 -2.11 -9.57
N THR A 72 -0.02 -2.11 -8.44
CA THR A 72 -0.23 -0.92 -7.62
C THR A 72 0.77 -0.75 -6.49
N GLN A 73 1.64 -1.76 -6.25
CA GLN A 73 2.62 -1.80 -5.16
C GLN A 73 1.97 -1.67 -3.77
N MET A 74 0.80 -2.28 -3.61
CA MET A 74 0.00 -2.25 -2.40
C MET A 74 -0.04 -3.63 -1.73
N ILE A 75 0.09 -3.65 -0.41
CA ILE A 75 -0.07 -4.86 0.40
C ILE A 75 -1.26 -4.67 1.33
N TYR A 76 -2.25 -5.53 1.19
CA TYR A 76 -3.53 -5.51 1.87
C TYR A 76 -3.50 -6.47 3.08
N ILE A 77 -3.71 -5.92 4.27
CA ILE A 77 -3.50 -6.59 5.55
C ILE A 77 -4.80 -6.50 6.37
N PRO A 78 -5.52 -7.62 6.56
CA PRO A 78 -6.72 -7.67 7.36
C PRO A 78 -6.36 -7.63 8.85
N ILE A 79 -7.01 -6.77 9.60
CA ILE A 79 -6.68 -6.50 10.99
C ILE A 79 -7.73 -7.09 11.92
N ASP A 80 -7.28 -7.75 12.98
CA ASP A 80 -8.11 -8.10 14.13
C ASP A 80 -8.11 -6.91 15.10
N LEU A 81 -9.14 -6.07 15.00
CA LEU A 81 -9.30 -4.87 15.84
C LEU A 81 -9.47 -5.15 17.34
N SER A 82 -9.61 -6.43 17.74
CA SER A 82 -9.59 -6.81 19.16
C SER A 82 -8.19 -6.83 19.77
N LYS A 83 -7.15 -6.78 18.93
CA LYS A 83 -5.74 -6.83 19.32
C LYS A 83 -5.08 -5.45 19.22
N THR A 84 -3.96 -5.29 19.91
CA THR A 84 -3.14 -4.08 19.80
C THR A 84 -2.46 -4.05 18.44
N ILE A 85 -2.73 -3.00 17.66
CA ILE A 85 -2.15 -2.81 16.33
C ILE A 85 -0.79 -2.14 16.49
N ASP A 86 0.27 -2.80 16.04
CA ASP A 86 1.62 -2.23 15.95
C ASP A 86 2.04 -2.10 14.48
N GLU A 87 1.80 -0.93 13.92
CA GLU A 87 2.16 -0.64 12.53
C GLU A 87 3.67 -0.61 12.32
N LEU A 88 4.47 -0.34 13.36
CA LEU A 88 5.93 -0.34 13.24
C LEU A 88 6.47 -1.74 13.01
N GLU A 89 5.83 -2.76 13.59
CA GLU A 89 6.13 -4.17 13.34
C GLU A 89 6.02 -4.48 11.83
N ALA A 90 4.91 -4.06 11.20
CA ALA A 90 4.68 -4.27 9.77
C ALA A 90 5.69 -3.50 8.89
N ILE A 91 5.98 -2.23 9.21
CA ILE A 91 6.99 -1.44 8.48
C ILE A 91 8.38 -2.07 8.61
N LYS A 92 8.72 -2.59 9.79
CA LYS A 92 10.01 -3.24 10.04
C LYS A 92 10.15 -4.51 9.20
N ILE A 93 9.11 -5.34 9.11
CA ILE A 93 9.10 -6.53 8.23
C ILE A 93 9.38 -6.14 6.77
N VAL A 94 8.69 -5.11 6.26
CA VAL A 94 8.93 -4.59 4.90
C VAL A 94 10.37 -4.09 4.73
N LYS A 95 10.90 -3.42 5.76
CA LYS A 95 12.28 -2.89 5.76
C LYS A 95 13.33 -3.99 5.76
N ASP A 96 13.14 -5.01 6.59
CA ASP A 96 14.03 -6.16 6.72
C ASP A 96 14.04 -7.00 5.43
N ALA A 97 12.95 -6.98 4.66
CA ALA A 97 12.87 -7.54 3.31
C ALA A 97 13.55 -6.67 2.22
N GLY A 98 14.09 -5.50 2.58
CA GLY A 98 14.86 -4.63 1.68
C GLY A 98 14.05 -3.53 0.99
N TYR A 99 12.83 -3.25 1.45
CA TYR A 99 11.94 -2.26 0.85
C TYR A 99 11.66 -1.08 1.77
N ASP A 100 11.07 -0.03 1.22
CA ASP A 100 10.60 1.12 2.00
C ASP A 100 9.08 1.25 1.89
N THR A 101 8.40 1.34 3.04
CA THR A 101 7.00 1.74 3.09
C THR A 101 6.90 3.26 2.90
N VAL A 102 6.05 3.71 1.99
CA VAL A 102 5.85 5.14 1.68
C VAL A 102 4.63 5.69 2.42
N SER A 103 3.52 4.98 2.33
CA SER A 103 2.24 5.36 2.93
C SER A 103 1.59 4.17 3.61
N ILE A 104 0.77 4.47 4.61
CA ILE A 104 -0.12 3.53 5.26
C ILE A 104 -1.54 4.06 5.11
N TYR A 105 -2.44 3.20 4.64
CA TYR A 105 -3.87 3.47 4.54
C TYR A 105 -4.61 2.58 5.53
N THR A 106 -5.60 3.11 6.23
CA THR A 106 -6.42 2.31 7.16
C THR A 106 -7.89 2.63 7.03
N ASN A 107 -8.74 1.63 7.26
CA ASN A 107 -10.19 1.79 7.32
C ASN A 107 -10.78 0.95 8.48
N PHE A 108 -10.32 1.24 9.70
CA PHE A 108 -10.73 0.50 10.90
C PHE A 108 -12.17 0.83 11.34
N ASP A 109 -12.73 1.97 10.91
CA ASP A 109 -14.10 2.36 11.24
C ASP A 109 -15.13 1.97 10.17
N GLY A 110 -14.67 1.52 9.00
CA GLY A 110 -15.52 1.18 7.85
C GLY A 110 -16.17 2.38 7.18
N LYS A 111 -15.82 3.61 7.57
CA LYS A 111 -16.46 4.84 7.10
C LYS A 111 -15.54 5.66 6.22
N SER A 112 -14.24 5.65 6.49
CA SER A 112 -13.28 6.50 5.78
C SER A 112 -11.89 5.89 5.72
N ILE A 113 -11.24 6.07 4.58
CA ILE A 113 -9.84 5.72 4.40
C ILE A 113 -8.97 6.84 4.98
N LYS A 114 -8.09 6.49 5.92
CA LYS A 114 -7.12 7.41 6.51
C LYS A 114 -5.76 7.11 5.90
N LYS A 115 -5.15 8.09 5.24
CA LYS A 115 -3.77 8.00 4.72
C LYS A 115 -2.81 8.68 5.69
N LYS A 116 -1.66 8.06 5.93
CA LYS A 116 -0.49 8.69 6.57
C LYS A 116 0.80 8.29 5.89
N ALA A 117 1.81 9.15 5.99
CA ALA A 117 3.16 8.79 5.59
C ALA A 117 3.75 7.79 6.59
N ALA A 118 4.46 6.79 6.09
CA ALA A 118 5.15 5.85 6.96
C ALA A 118 6.36 6.55 7.64
N PRO A 119 6.59 6.33 8.94
CA PRO A 119 7.81 6.78 9.60
C PRO A 119 9.04 6.14 8.96
N LYS A 120 10.10 6.93 8.78
CA LYS A 120 11.38 6.41 8.32
C LYS A 120 12.05 5.67 9.47
N LEU A 121 12.19 4.35 9.33
CA LEU A 121 13.04 3.57 10.22
C LEU A 121 14.50 3.86 9.86
N VAL A 122 15.26 4.40 10.82
CA VAL A 122 16.69 4.63 10.68
C VAL A 122 17.38 3.36 11.17
N GLY A 123 18.01 2.63 10.26
CA GLY A 123 18.81 1.44 10.55
C GLY A 123 20.26 1.79 10.85
#